data_AF-A0A2A5GDW9-F1
#
_entry.id   AF-A0A2A5GDW9-F1
#
_cell.length_a   1.000
_cell.length_b   1.000
_cell.length_c   1.000
_cell.angle_alpha   90.00
_cell.angle_beta   90.00
_cell.angle_gamma   90.00
#
_symmetry.space_group_name_H-M   'P 1'
#
loop_
_entity.id
_entity.type
_entity.pdbx_description
1 polymer ?
#
loop_
_entity_poly.entity_id
_entity_poly.type
_entity_poly.pdbx_seq_one_letter_code
_entity_poly.pdbx_strand_id
1 'polypeptide(L)'
;MLTVYNLDEGILFANHFCQLQNQPKLIAVNSDIEGDLHFLCDGQVGGTKSHDELHMHGVHFQKKESSLVIWMDMHKNGSKDFETKYELFKVDSEKGRNLVNLE
;
A
#
# COMPACT_ATOMS: atom_id res chain seq x y z
N MET A 1 2.69 -5.54 -12.04
CA MET A 1 2.55 -5.45 -10.58
C MET A 1 1.10 -5.72 -10.25
N LEU A 2 0.82 -6.53 -9.24
CA LEU A 2 -0.53 -6.92 -8.85
C LEU A 2 -0.59 -6.98 -7.33
N THR A 3 -1.64 -6.45 -6.72
CA THR A 3 -1.94 -6.69 -5.30
C THR A 3 -3.31 -7.33 -5.22
N VAL A 4 -3.42 -8.44 -4.47
CA VAL A 4 -4.69 -9.15 -4.25
C VAL A 4 -5.06 -9.02 -2.78
N TYR A 5 -6.26 -8.52 -2.51
CA TYR A 5 -6.81 -8.38 -1.16
C TYR A 5 -7.78 -9.53 -0.90
N ASN A 6 -7.64 -10.20 0.24
CA ASN A 6 -8.47 -11.34 0.63
C ASN A 6 -8.90 -11.21 2.08
N LEU A 7 -10.16 -11.50 2.38
CA LEU A 7 -10.67 -11.62 3.74
C LEU A 7 -10.80 -13.10 4.08
N ASP A 8 -10.05 -13.55 5.08
CA ASP A 8 -10.08 -14.94 5.53
C ASP A 8 -10.09 -14.97 7.07
N GLU A 9 -11.02 -15.73 7.64
CA GLU A 9 -11.26 -15.82 9.09
C GLU A 9 -11.32 -14.46 9.83
N GLY A 10 -11.85 -13.42 9.16
CA GLY A 10 -11.97 -12.07 9.72
C GLY A 10 -10.68 -11.24 9.66
N ILE A 11 -9.61 -11.77 9.08
CA ILE A 11 -8.35 -11.06 8.86
C ILE A 11 -8.28 -10.66 7.38
N LEU A 12 -8.04 -9.37 7.14
CA LEU A 12 -7.83 -8.86 5.79
C LEU A 12 -6.34 -8.93 5.43
N PHE A 13 -6.03 -9.63 4.35
CA PHE A 13 -4.68 -9.82 3.83
C PHE A 13 -4.50 -9.06 2.53
N ALA A 14 -3.27 -8.64 2.24
CA ALA A 14 -2.85 -8.18 0.93
C ALA A 14 -1.60 -8.93 0.47
N ASN A 15 -1.71 -9.64 -0.65
CA ASN A 15 -0.58 -10.31 -1.29
C ASN A 15 -0.09 -9.44 -2.45
N HIS A 16 1.13 -8.92 -2.34
CA HIS A 16 1.69 -8.01 -3.32
C HIS A 16 2.74 -8.72 -4.20
N PHE A 17 2.53 -8.70 -5.52
CA PHE A 17 3.44 -9.26 -6.51
C PHE A 17 4.25 -8.14 -7.15
N CYS A 18 5.46 -7.92 -6.62
CA CYS A 18 6.38 -6.87 -7.03
C CYS A 18 7.06 -7.19 -8.38
N GLN A 19 7.53 -6.16 -9.08
CA GLN A 19 8.35 -6.31 -10.30
C GLN A 19 9.67 -7.05 -10.05
N LEU A 20 10.18 -6.99 -8.82
CA LEU A 20 11.38 -7.72 -8.39
C LEU A 20 11.12 -9.21 -8.10
N GLN A 21 9.90 -9.70 -8.37
CA GLN A 21 9.42 -11.06 -8.05
C GLN A 21 9.24 -11.34 -6.55
N ASN A 22 9.41 -10.32 -5.70
CA ASN A 22 9.11 -10.37 -4.28
C ASN A 22 7.60 -10.47 -4.05
N GLN A 23 7.21 -11.27 -3.05
CA GLN A 23 5.83 -11.59 -2.70
C GLN A 23 5.62 -11.40 -1.18
N PRO A 24 5.70 -10.17 -0.65
CA PRO A 24 5.38 -9.95 0.74
C PRO A 24 3.90 -10.21 0.99
N LYS A 25 3.64 -10.94 2.08
CA LYS A 25 2.32 -11.10 2.65
C LYS A 25 2.09 -10.00 3.67
N LEU A 26 1.07 -9.19 3.43
CA LEU A 26 0.70 -8.11 4.30
C LEU A 26 -0.61 -8.46 5.03
N ILE A 27 -0.70 -8.06 6.29
CA ILE A 27 -1.90 -8.21 7.12
C ILE A 27 -2.42 -6.84 7.50
N ALA A 28 -3.74 -6.66 7.51
CA ALA A 28 -4.35 -5.46 8.03
C ALA A 28 -4.09 -5.37 9.54
N VAL A 29 -3.68 -4.19 9.99
CA VAL A 29 -3.42 -3.88 11.39
C VAL A 29 -4.27 -2.70 11.84
N ASN A 30 -4.47 -2.58 13.14
CA ASN A 30 -5.11 -1.39 13.69
C ASN A 30 -4.23 -0.17 13.43
N SER A 31 -4.87 0.92 12.99
CA SER A 31 -4.23 2.23 12.83
C SER A 31 -4.89 3.22 13.77
N ASP A 32 -4.09 4.08 14.39
CA ASP A 32 -4.58 5.20 15.21
C ASP A 32 -5.04 6.38 14.33
N ILE A 33 -4.82 6.29 13.02
CA ILE A 33 -5.20 7.31 12.05
C ILE A 33 -6.64 7.03 11.58
N GLU A 34 -7.53 7.99 11.79
CA GLU A 34 -8.91 7.87 11.33
C GLU A 34 -8.98 7.70 9.81
N GLY A 35 -9.82 6.75 9.38
CA GLY A 35 -10.03 6.44 7.97
C GLY A 35 -8.88 5.70 7.30
N ASP A 36 -7.86 5.29 8.05
CA ASP A 36 -6.70 4.57 7.54
C ASP A 36 -6.90 3.05 7.56
N LEU A 37 -6.77 2.44 6.39
CA LEU A 37 -6.59 1.00 6.26
C LEU A 37 -5.11 0.70 6.06
N HIS A 38 -4.47 0.26 7.13
CA HIS A 38 -3.04 -0.03 7.19
C HIS A 38 -2.76 -1.52 7.08
N PHE A 39 -1.83 -1.89 6.21
CA PHE A 39 -1.28 -3.23 6.09
C PHE A 39 0.21 -3.25 6.41
N LEU A 40 0.65 -4.25 7.16
CA LEU A 40 2.07 -4.50 7.48
C LEU A 40 2.50 -5.89 7.03
N CYS A 41 3.74 -6.01 6.58
CA CYS A 41 4.36 -7.29 6.27
C CYS A 41 4.47 -8.16 7.52
N ASP A 42 3.90 -9.37 7.47
CA ASP A 42 3.86 -10.31 8.61
C ASP A 42 5.18 -11.09 8.80
N GLY A 43 6.22 -10.72 8.04
CA GLY A 43 7.52 -11.39 8.01
C GLY A 43 7.62 -12.44 6.89
N GLN A 44 6.51 -12.87 6.28
CA GLN A 44 6.54 -13.79 5.14
C GLN A 44 6.77 -13.03 3.84
N VAL A 45 7.95 -13.21 3.28
CA VAL A 45 8.37 -12.53 2.05
C VAL A 45 8.79 -13.60 1.04
N GLY A 46 7.90 -13.94 0.12
CA GLY A 46 8.22 -14.88 -0.95
C GLY A 46 9.20 -14.26 -1.94
N GLY A 47 10.08 -15.07 -2.53
CA GLY A 47 11.01 -14.61 -3.58
C GLY A 47 12.18 -13.75 -3.10
N THR A 48 12.33 -13.51 -1.79
CA THR A 48 13.50 -12.82 -1.20
C THR A 48 14.38 -13.79 -0.42
N LYS A 49 15.63 -13.38 -0.17
CA LYS A 49 16.56 -14.12 0.70
C LYS A 49 16.36 -13.82 2.18
N SER A 50 15.84 -12.64 2.49
CA SER A 50 15.52 -12.20 3.84
C SER A 50 14.38 -11.18 3.85
N HIS A 51 13.84 -10.93 5.04
CA HIS A 51 12.90 -9.84 5.27
C HIS A 51 13.55 -8.44 5.17
N ASP A 52 14.87 -8.35 5.18
CA ASP A 52 15.57 -7.07 5.09
C ASP A 52 15.87 -6.64 3.64
N GLU A 53 15.56 -7.49 2.66
CA GLU A 53 15.63 -7.13 1.25
C GLU A 53 14.55 -6.11 0.88
N LEU A 54 14.81 -5.32 -0.16
CA LEU A 54 13.92 -4.26 -0.60
C LEU A 54 12.57 -4.82 -1.06
N HIS A 55 11.51 -4.55 -0.32
CA HIS A 55 10.14 -4.89 -0.67
C HIS A 55 9.16 -3.94 0.03
N MET A 56 7.85 -4.15 -0.20
CA MET A 56 6.81 -3.38 0.48
C MET A 56 6.62 -3.89 1.90
N HIS A 57 7.05 -3.10 2.89
CA HIS A 57 6.90 -3.43 4.31
C HIS A 57 5.56 -2.96 4.86
N GLY A 58 5.03 -1.87 4.30
CA GLY A 58 3.71 -1.36 4.66
C GLY A 58 3.01 -0.68 3.49
N VAL A 59 1.68 -0.67 3.54
CA VAL A 59 0.85 0.15 2.66
C VAL A 59 -0.36 0.65 3.42
N HIS A 60 -0.73 1.89 3.15
CA HIS A 60 -1.84 2.58 3.78
C HIS A 60 -2.81 3.12 2.75
N PHE A 61 -4.08 3.10 3.11
CA PHE A 61 -5.17 3.69 2.34
C PHE A 61 -6.00 4.56 3.28
N GLN A 62 -5.67 5.85 3.34
CA GLN A 62 -6.37 6.79 4.19
C GLN A 62 -7.47 7.51 3.42
N LYS A 63 -8.71 7.21 3.76
CA LYS A 63 -9.86 7.95 3.29
C LYS A 63 -9.90 9.32 3.95
N LYS A 64 -9.89 10.38 3.14
CA LYS A 64 -10.25 11.74 3.54
C LYS A 64 -11.65 12.08 3.04
N GLU A 65 -12.14 13.28 3.33
CA GLU A 65 -13.48 13.73 2.92
C GLU A 65 -13.70 13.65 1.41
N SER A 66 -12.73 14.11 0.61
CA SER A 66 -12.85 14.25 -0.86
C SER A 66 -11.80 13.49 -1.66
N SER A 67 -10.89 12.80 -0.99
CA SER A 67 -9.74 12.12 -1.60
C SER A 67 -9.36 10.84 -0.86
N LEU A 68 -8.49 10.05 -1.50
CA LEU A 68 -7.86 8.87 -0.91
C LEU A 68 -6.34 9.06 -0.97
N VAL A 69 -5.68 9.10 0.18
CA VAL A 69 -4.21 9.13 0.24
C VAL A 69 -3.71 7.69 0.34
N ILE A 70 -2.74 7.36 -0.52
CA ILE A 70 -2.08 6.06 -0.51
C ILE A 70 -0.60 6.30 -0.32
N TRP A 71 0.00 5.60 0.64
CA TRP A 71 1.46 5.54 0.76
C TRP A 71 1.94 4.12 1.00
N MET A 72 3.15 3.85 0.53
CA MET A 72 3.81 2.56 0.64
C MET A 72 5.19 2.81 1.26
N ASP A 73 5.49 2.07 2.32
CA ASP A 73 6.77 2.10 3.00
C ASP A 73 7.62 0.92 2.54
N MET A 74 8.81 1.21 2.03
CA MET A 74 9.77 0.20 1.60
C MET A 74 11.03 0.31 2.45
N HIS A 75 11.31 -0.74 3.21
CA HIS A 75 12.47 -0.81 4.08
C HIS A 75 13.54 -1.69 3.46
N LYS A 76 14.79 -1.42 3.85
CA LYS A 76 15.96 -2.23 3.53
C LYS A 76 16.95 -2.10 4.67
N ASN A 77 17.56 -3.22 5.08
CA ASN A 77 18.55 -3.27 6.17
C ASN A 77 18.07 -2.58 7.47
N GLY A 78 16.80 -2.78 7.85
CA GLY A 78 16.23 -2.21 9.08
C GLY A 78 15.93 -0.70 9.04
N SER A 79 16.04 -0.04 7.88
CA SER A 79 15.74 1.38 7.70
C SER A 79 14.78 1.61 6.52
N LYS A 80 13.99 2.69 6.55
CA LYS A 80 13.16 3.08 5.40
C LYS A 80 14.07 3.54 4.26
N ASP A 81 14.01 2.84 3.13
CA ASP A 81 14.80 3.13 1.93
C ASP A 81 14.09 4.19 1.09
N PHE A 82 12.79 3.99 0.83
CA PHE A 82 11.95 5.00 0.21
C PHE A 82 10.47 4.85 0.60
N GLU A 83 9.74 5.94 0.37
CA GLU A 83 8.29 6.01 0.49
C GLU A 83 7.73 6.52 -0.83
N THR A 84 6.67 5.89 -1.33
CA THR A 84 5.86 6.47 -2.41
C THR A 84 4.53 6.91 -1.83
N LYS A 85 4.14 8.16 -2.07
CA LYS A 85 2.90 8.74 -1.58
C LYS A 85 2.20 9.50 -2.69
N TYR A 86 0.91 9.26 -2.85
CA TYR A 86 0.07 9.96 -3.81
C TYR A 86 -1.36 10.07 -3.30
N GLU A 87 -2.09 11.04 -3.85
CA GLU A 87 -3.47 11.33 -3.48
C GLU A 87 -4.36 11.19 -4.70
N LEU A 88 -5.41 10.37 -4.56
CA LEU A 88 -6.40 10.13 -5.58
C LEU A 88 -7.62 11.02 -5.32
N PHE A 89 -7.99 11.79 -6.32
CA PHE A 89 -9.20 12.61 -6.29
C PHE A 89 -10.26 11.94 -7.17
N LYS A 90 -11.51 12.01 -6.72
CA LYS A 90 -12.63 11.52 -7.52
C LYS A 90 -12.77 12.42 -8.76
N VAL A 91 -12.62 11.83 -9.94
CA VAL A 91 -12.89 12.50 -11.20
C VAL A 91 -14.26 12.06 -11.69
N ASP A 92 -15.10 13.03 -12.04
CA ASP A 92 -16.34 12.79 -12.77
C ASP A 92 -15.98 12.30 -14.19
N SER A 93 -16.31 11.05 -14.50
CA SER A 93 -15.96 10.40 -15.76
C SER A 93 -16.51 11.13 -16.99
N GLU A 94 -17.60 11.90 -16.83
CA GLU A 94 -18.19 12.69 -17.92
C GLU A 94 -17.49 14.05 -18.12
N LYS A 95 -16.74 14.52 -17.12
CA LYS A 95 -16.00 15.80 -17.14
C LYS A 95 -14.50 15.64 -17.27
N GLY A 96 -14.03 14.42 -17.57
CA GLY A 96 -12.63 13.96 -17.46
C GLY A 96 -11.57 14.62 -18.35
N ARG A 97 -11.80 15.82 -18.89
CA ARG A 97 -10.81 16.59 -19.67
C ARG A 97 -10.29 17.86 -19.00
N ASN A 98 -10.85 18.29 -17.87
CA ASN A 98 -10.45 19.55 -17.22
C ASN A 98 -9.39 19.40 -16.11
N LEU A 99 -8.70 18.25 -16.02
CA LEU A 99 -7.69 18.01 -14.99
C LEU A 99 -6.28 18.27 -15.53
N VAL A 100 -6.03 19.54 -15.81
CA VAL A 100 -4.70 20.15 -15.78
C VAL A 100 -4.90 21.39 -14.92
N ASN A 101 -4.15 21.52 -13.82
CA ASN A 101 -4.23 22.57 -12.78
C ASN A 101 -5.02 22.17 -11.52
N LEU A 102 -4.49 21.21 -10.77
CA LEU A 102 -4.63 21.22 -9.31
C LEU A 102 -3.32 21.82 -8.79
N GLU A 103 -3.38 23.10 -8.40
CA GLU A 103 -2.30 23.79 -7.66
C GLU A 103 -2.23 23.30 -6.20
#